data_AF-A0A5N5WRJ7-F1
#
_entry.id   AF-A0A5N5WRJ7-F1
#
_cell.length_a   1.000
_cell.length_b   1.000
_cell.length_c   1.000
_cell.angle_alpha   90.00
_cell.angle_beta   90.00
_cell.angle_gamma   90.00
#
_symmetry.space_group_name_H-M   'P 1'
#
loop_
_entity.id
_entity.type
_entity.pdbx_description
1 polymer ?
#
loop_
_entity_poly.entity_id
_entity_poly.type
_entity_poly.pdbx_seq_one_letter_code
_entity_poly.pdbx_strand_id
1 'polypeptide(L)'
;MSLHYYENPSIPHVKCYLSSAIIGDERLLRREILCLLQIFRAHLRSKGFEKHGIAPILMISLMRPQHARIIEGYFDGKKLVISKSPLYGFTREENAPLRLFARSTFSTPIEDTAEPATATAWHSRLSTRVRNIVRD
;
A
#
# COMPACT_ATOMS: atom_id res chain seq x y z
N MET A 1 -10.37 9.96 2.62
CA MET A 1 -9.11 9.21 2.74
C MET A 1 -8.83 9.09 4.23
N SER A 2 -8.52 7.89 4.72
CA SER A 2 -8.07 7.67 6.10
C SER A 2 -6.61 7.22 6.09
N LEU A 3 -5.79 7.76 6.98
CA LEU A 3 -4.38 7.40 7.14
C LEU A 3 -4.16 6.82 8.54
N HIS A 4 -3.36 5.76 8.62
CA HIS A 4 -2.98 5.12 9.86
C HIS A 4 -1.46 5.03 9.88
N TYR A 5 -0.87 5.79 10.80
CA TYR A 5 0.56 5.81 11.08
C TYR A 5 0.84 4.93 12.30
N TYR A 6 2.06 4.41 12.37
CA TYR A 6 2.56 3.77 13.59
C TYR A 6 3.12 4.83 14.52
N GLU A 7 2.86 4.69 15.82
CA GLU A 7 3.38 5.62 16.84
C GLU A 7 4.90 5.53 16.97
N ASN A 8 5.48 4.35 16.70
CA ASN A 8 6.91 4.14 16.71
C ASN A 8 7.57 4.77 15.47
N PRO A 9 8.41 5.81 15.62
CA PRO A 9 9.07 6.48 14.49
C PRO A 9 10.10 5.61 13.76
N SER A 10 10.49 4.46 14.32
CA SER A 10 11.32 3.46 13.64
C SER A 10 10.55 2.65 12.59
N ILE A 11 9.22 2.79 12.55
CA ILE A 11 8.35 2.11 11.59
C ILE A 11 7.83 3.13 10.57
N PRO A 12 8.47 3.27 9.40
CA PRO A 12 8.09 4.32 8.45
C PRO A 12 6.84 4.00 7.62
N HIS A 13 6.14 2.90 7.94
CA HIS A 13 5.05 2.36 7.16
C HIS A 13 3.78 3.18 7.35
N VAL A 14 2.99 3.31 6.29
CA VAL A 14 1.68 3.97 6.34
C VAL A 14 0.62 3.04 5.77
N LYS A 15 -0.51 2.94 6.46
CA LYS A 15 -1.72 2.34 5.90
C LYS A 15 -2.69 3.43 5.48
N CYS A 16 -3.25 3.29 4.28
CA CYS A 16 -4.17 4.26 3.71
C CYS A 16 -5.46 3.59 3.23
N TYR A 17 -6.60 4.20 3.48
CA TYR A 17 -7.89 3.76 2.96
C TYR A 17 -8.48 4.87 2.08
N LEU A 18 -8.67 4.56 0.80
CA LEU A 18 -9.12 5.51 -0.20
C LEU A 18 -10.47 5.09 -0.78
N SER A 19 -11.56 5.72 -0.34
CA SER A 19 -12.90 5.44 -0.86
C SER A 19 -13.29 6.34 -2.02
N SER A 20 -13.72 5.75 -3.14
CA SER A 20 -14.15 6.40 -4.38
C SER A 20 -15.60 6.06 -4.73
N ALA A 21 -16.34 7.04 -5.25
CA ALA A 21 -17.67 6.82 -5.83
C ALA A 21 -17.61 6.31 -7.28
N ILE A 22 -16.44 5.88 -7.75
CA ILE A 22 -16.18 5.49 -9.15
C ILE A 22 -16.40 3.98 -9.29
N ILE A 23 -16.92 3.55 -10.44
CA ILE A 23 -16.94 2.13 -10.82
C ILE A 23 -15.52 1.76 -11.26
N GLY A 24 -14.87 0.89 -10.49
CA GLY A 24 -13.51 0.45 -10.77
C GLY A 24 -13.41 -0.52 -11.94
N ASP A 25 -12.30 -0.45 -12.65
CA ASP A 25 -11.83 -1.49 -13.57
C ASP A 25 -10.43 -1.97 -13.14
N GLU A 26 -9.76 -2.81 -13.92
CA GLU A 26 -8.43 -3.29 -13.56
C GLU A 26 -7.33 -2.22 -13.63
N ARG A 27 -7.58 -1.04 -14.17
CA ARG A 27 -6.58 0.02 -14.31
C ARG A 27 -6.39 0.74 -12.98
N LEU A 28 -5.19 1.29 -12.76
CA LEU A 28 -4.96 2.19 -11.63
C LEU A 28 -5.71 3.50 -11.88
N LEU A 29 -6.42 3.97 -10.88
CA LEU A 29 -7.02 5.29 -10.92
C LEU A 29 -5.97 6.37 -10.72
N ARG A 30 -6.12 7.48 -11.44
CA ARG A 30 -5.36 8.71 -11.20
C ARG A 30 -5.35 9.10 -9.72
N ARG A 31 -6.46 8.90 -9.02
CA ARG A 31 -6.60 9.27 -7.60
C ARG A 31 -5.83 8.35 -6.66
N GLU A 32 -5.66 7.08 -6.99
CA GLU A 32 -4.81 6.15 -6.23
C GLU A 32 -3.34 6.60 -6.30
N ILE A 33 -2.88 6.91 -7.50
CA ILE A 33 -1.51 7.39 -7.75
C ILE A 33 -1.27 8.74 -7.08
N LEU A 34 -2.20 9.70 -7.22
CA LEU A 34 -2.08 11.00 -6.57
C LEU A 34 -2.08 10.89 -5.05
N CYS A 35 -2.87 9.98 -4.49
CA CYS A 35 -2.90 9.73 -3.06
C CYS A 35 -1.56 9.19 -2.55
N LEU A 36 -0.99 8.17 -3.23
CA LEU A 36 0.35 7.68 -2.93
C LEU A 36 1.38 8.82 -2.97
N LEU A 37 1.42 9.59 -4.07
CA LEU A 37 2.35 10.70 -4.24
C LEU A 37 2.22 11.76 -3.14
N GLN A 38 1.00 12.08 -2.71
CA GLN A 38 0.78 13.04 -1.63
C GLN A 38 1.32 12.54 -0.29
N ILE A 39 1.10 11.26 0.04
CA ILE A 39 1.63 10.65 1.26
C ILE A 39 3.16 10.61 1.21
N PHE A 40 3.76 10.19 0.09
CA PHE A 40 5.23 10.23 -0.08
C PHE A 40 5.79 11.64 0.09
N ARG A 41 5.15 12.65 -0.51
CA ARG A 41 5.56 14.04 -0.36
C ARG A 41 5.46 14.53 1.09
N ALA A 42 4.44 14.11 1.82
CA ALA A 42 4.28 14.45 3.24
C ALA A 42 5.39 13.80 4.08
N HIS A 43 5.66 12.52 3.84
CA HIS A 43 6.75 11.77 4.48
C HIS A 43 8.12 12.40 4.25
N LEU A 44 8.45 12.74 3.00
CA LEU A 44 9.73 13.38 2.65
C LEU A 44 9.91 14.77 3.30
N ARG A 45 8.82 15.42 3.73
CA ARG A 45 8.86 16.71 4.43
C ARG A 45 8.84 16.58 5.96
N SER A 46 8.58 15.39 6.47
CA SER A 46 8.39 15.15 7.91
C SER A 46 9.74 14.89 8.59
N LYS A 47 10.01 15.64 9.67
CA LYS A 47 11.22 15.45 10.49
C LYS A 47 11.19 14.06 11.12
N GLY A 48 12.31 13.33 11.05
CA GLY A 48 12.44 11.97 11.58
C GLY A 48 12.35 10.84 10.54
N PHE A 49 11.79 11.12 9.36
CA PHE A 49 11.80 10.17 8.23
C PHE A 49 13.09 10.24 7.40
N GLU A 50 13.96 11.20 7.68
CA GLU A 50 15.27 11.37 7.02
C GLU A 50 16.18 10.14 7.16
N LYS A 51 15.99 9.35 8.22
CA LYS A 51 16.77 8.13 8.48
C LYS A 51 16.25 6.91 7.71
N HIS A 52 15.07 7.01 7.11
CA HIS A 52 14.42 5.92 6.40
C HIS A 52 14.54 6.15 4.90
N GLY A 53 15.37 5.34 4.22
CA GLY A 53 15.57 5.45 2.78
C GLY A 53 14.33 5.05 1.96
N ILE A 54 13.40 4.32 2.57
CA ILE A 54 12.15 3.84 1.97
C ILE A 54 11.02 3.98 2.99
N ALA A 55 9.84 4.37 2.54
CA ALA A 55 8.64 4.38 3.39
C ALA A 55 7.48 3.65 2.70
N PRO A 56 7.28 2.36 2.98
CA PRO A 56 6.24 1.58 2.31
C PRO A 56 4.83 2.08 2.68
N ILE A 57 3.97 2.18 1.68
CA ILE A 57 2.55 2.48 1.84
C ILE A 57 1.75 1.26 1.40
N LEU A 58 0.87 0.80 2.28
CA LEU A 58 -0.19 -0.16 1.97
C LEU A 58 -1.51 0.61 1.86
N MET A 59 -2.10 0.64 0.68
CA MET A 59 -3.36 1.30 0.42
C MET A 59 -4.46 0.28 0.10
N ILE A 60 -5.61 0.44 0.75
CA ILE A 60 -6.86 -0.22 0.37
C ILE A 60 -7.72 0.80 -0.38
N SER A 61 -7.88 0.58 -1.68
CA SER A 61 -8.71 1.42 -2.53
C SER A 61 -10.11 0.80 -2.62
N LEU A 62 -11.12 1.55 -2.19
CA LEU A 62 -12.53 1.14 -2.15
C LEU A 62 -13.30 1.86 -3.26
N MET A 63 -14.16 1.14 -3.97
CA MET A 63 -14.82 1.59 -5.20
C MET A 63 -16.28 1.13 -5.23
N ARG A 64 -17.11 1.82 -6.01
CA ARG A 64 -18.52 1.44 -6.19
C ARG A 64 -18.66 0.27 -7.18
N PRO A 65 -19.77 -0.51 -7.10
CA PRO A 65 -20.74 -0.55 -6.01
C PRO A 65 -20.13 -1.01 -4.69
N GLN A 66 -19.42 -2.15 -4.68
CA GLN A 66 -18.65 -2.68 -3.54
C GLN A 66 -17.45 -3.46 -4.09
N HIS A 67 -16.40 -2.74 -4.52
CA HIS A 67 -15.15 -3.34 -4.97
C HIS A 67 -13.97 -2.79 -4.18
N ALA A 68 -12.92 -3.57 -4.05
CA ALA A 68 -11.68 -3.08 -3.48
C ALA A 68 -10.44 -3.76 -4.07
N ARG A 69 -9.30 -3.07 -3.99
CA ARG A 69 -7.99 -3.63 -4.30
C ARG A 69 -6.96 -3.16 -3.28
N ILE A 70 -5.90 -3.95 -3.15
CA ILE A 70 -4.73 -3.61 -2.35
C ILE A 70 -3.68 -3.03 -3.28
N ILE A 71 -3.08 -1.91 -2.88
CA ILE A 71 -2.00 -1.25 -3.59
C ILE A 71 -0.84 -1.11 -2.62
N GLU A 72 0.31 -1.63 -2.98
CA GLU A 72 1.56 -1.44 -2.25
C GLU A 72 2.43 -0.48 -3.06
N GLY A 73 2.92 0.58 -2.41
CA GLY A 73 3.79 1.56 -3.04
C GLY A 73 4.98 1.87 -2.16
N TYR A 74 6.12 2.17 -2.78
CA TYR A 74 7.26 2.78 -2.08
C TYR A 74 8.04 3.68 -3.03
N PHE A 75 8.75 4.64 -2.45
CA PHE A 75 9.67 5.52 -3.16
C PHE A 75 11.09 5.17 -2.74
N ASP A 76 11.96 4.87 -3.70
CA ASP A 76 13.36 4.49 -3.46
C ASP A 76 14.34 5.67 -3.57
N GLY A 77 13.83 6.90 -3.57
CA GLY A 77 14.61 8.12 -3.81
C GLY A 77 14.69 8.51 -5.29
N LYS A 78 14.41 7.61 -6.23
CA LYS A 78 14.50 7.87 -7.68
C LYS A 78 13.17 7.67 -8.40
N LYS A 79 12.45 6.59 -8.07
CA LYS A 79 11.21 6.20 -8.73
C LYS A 79 10.16 5.79 -7.69
N LEU A 80 8.91 6.06 -8.04
CA LEU A 80 7.76 5.49 -7.35
C LEU A 80 7.49 4.10 -7.94
N VAL A 81 7.66 3.08 -7.11
CA VAL A 81 7.32 1.70 -7.48
C VAL A 81 5.96 1.37 -6.88
N ILE A 82 5.04 0.92 -7.73
CA ILE A 82 3.68 0.57 -7.35
C ILE A 82 3.41 -0.86 -7.78
N SER A 83 2.81 -1.62 -6.88
CA SER A 83 2.16 -2.88 -7.19
C SER A 83 0.69 -2.84 -6.77
N LYS A 84 -0.15 -3.57 -7.48
CA LYS A 84 -1.57 -3.71 -7.16
C LYS A 84 -2.01 -5.17 -7.22
N SER A 85 -3.00 -5.51 -6.41
CA SER A 85 -3.79 -6.71 -6.59
C SER A 85 -4.78 -6.56 -7.76
N PRO A 86 -5.47 -7.65 -8.15
CA PRO A 86 -6.73 -7.58 -8.89
C PRO A 86 -7.78 -6.75 -8.14
N LEU A 87 -8.80 -6.31 -8.87
CA LEU A 87 -9.99 -5.72 -8.29
C LEU A 87 -10.94 -6.82 -7.80
N TYR A 88 -11.23 -6.82 -6.50
CA TYR A 88 -12.10 -7.82 -5.89
C TYR A 88 -13.50 -7.27 -5.64
N GLY A 89 -14.50 -8.11 -5.84
CA GLY A 89 -15.89 -7.83 -5.49
C GLY A 89 -16.21 -8.15 -4.03
N PHE A 90 -17.01 -7.30 -3.41
CA PHE A 90 -17.54 -7.44 -2.05
C PHE A 90 -19.07 -7.43 -2.02
N THR A 91 -19.71 -7.54 -3.19
CA THR A 91 -21.18 -7.55 -3.33
C THR A 91 -21.82 -8.81 -2.78
N ARG A 92 -21.07 -9.91 -2.67
CA ARG A 92 -21.51 -11.17 -2.08
C ARG A 92 -20.45 -11.66 -1.12
N GLU A 93 -20.87 -12.01 0.09
CA GLU A 93 -19.98 -12.48 1.15
C GLU A 93 -19.22 -13.74 0.73
N GLU A 94 -19.88 -14.67 0.05
CA GLU A 94 -19.31 -15.93 -0.44
C GLU A 94 -18.07 -15.77 -1.33
N ASN A 95 -17.95 -14.62 -2.02
CA ASN A 95 -16.85 -14.31 -2.95
C ASN A 95 -15.93 -13.20 -2.43
N ALA A 96 -16.27 -12.60 -1.28
CA ALA A 96 -15.52 -11.49 -0.74
C ALA A 96 -14.21 -12.00 -0.14
N PRO A 97 -13.04 -11.49 -0.55
CA PRO A 97 -11.74 -11.92 -0.04
C PRO A 97 -11.44 -11.30 1.33
N LEU A 98 -12.37 -11.43 2.28
CA LEU A 98 -12.32 -10.80 3.60
C LEU A 98 -11.04 -11.17 4.34
N ARG A 99 -10.61 -12.42 4.27
CA ARG A 99 -9.36 -12.90 4.90
C ARG A 99 -8.13 -12.17 4.37
N LEU A 100 -8.04 -11.95 3.05
CA LEU A 100 -6.92 -11.24 2.43
C LEU A 100 -6.87 -9.77 2.88
N PHE A 101 -8.03 -9.11 2.90
CA PHE A 101 -8.12 -7.69 3.28
C PHE A 101 -7.94 -7.49 4.79
N ALA A 102 -8.46 -8.40 5.62
CA ALA A 102 -8.23 -8.40 7.06
C ALA A 102 -6.73 -8.61 7.36
N ARG A 103 -6.09 -9.60 6.75
CA ARG A 103 -4.64 -9.85 6.90
C ARG A 103 -3.83 -8.62 6.53
N SER A 104 -4.16 -7.97 5.43
CA SER A 104 -3.47 -6.75 4.96
C SER A 104 -3.69 -5.58 5.95
N THR A 105 -4.94 -5.34 6.35
CA THR A 105 -5.36 -4.28 7.27
C THR A 105 -4.72 -4.42 8.65
N PHE A 106 -4.65 -5.63 9.20
CA PHE A 106 -4.17 -5.88 10.56
C PHE A 106 -2.72 -6.39 10.63
N SER A 107 -2.02 -6.49 9.50
CA SER A 107 -0.60 -6.90 9.48
C SER A 107 0.30 -5.92 10.24
N THR A 108 1.36 -6.45 10.87
CA THR A 108 2.45 -5.64 11.38
C THR A 108 3.53 -5.46 10.31
N PRO A 109 4.10 -4.26 10.18
CA PRO A 109 5.22 -4.00 9.31
C PRO A 109 6.49 -4.62 9.89
N ILE A 110 7.44 -4.94 9.00
CA ILE A 110 8.74 -5.50 9.39
C ILE A 110 9.70 -4.33 9.61
N GLU A 111 10.36 -4.29 10.77
CA GLU A 111 11.28 -3.22 11.21
C GLU A 111 12.65 -3.26 10.50
N ASP A 112 12.69 -3.28 9.17
CA ASP A 112 13.92 -3.49 8.38
C ASP A 112 14.14 -2.40 7.31
N THR A 113 13.57 -1.20 7.54
CA THR A 113 13.53 -0.12 6.53
C THR A 113 14.63 0.94 6.71
N ALA A 114 15.51 0.76 7.71
CA ALA A 114 16.55 1.71 8.08
C ALA A 114 17.75 1.76 7.12
N GLU A 115 17.92 0.77 6.24
CA GLU A 115 19.14 0.67 5.42
C GLU A 115 18.87 0.79 3.90
N PRO A 116 19.47 1.76 3.19
CA PRO A 116 19.28 1.93 1.74
C PRO A 116 19.81 0.73 0.89
N ALA A 117 20.66 -0.13 1.46
CA ALA A 117 21.16 -1.34 0.82
C ALA A 117 20.08 -2.42 0.58
N THR A 118 18.98 -2.42 1.36
CA THR A 118 17.89 -3.39 1.21
C THR A 118 16.86 -3.01 0.14
N ALA A 119 16.97 -1.85 -0.52
CA ALA A 119 16.07 -1.44 -1.61
C ALA A 119 15.95 -2.47 -2.75
N THR A 120 17.04 -3.18 -3.05
CA THR A 120 17.08 -4.27 -4.03
C THR A 120 16.39 -5.53 -3.50
N ALA A 121 16.52 -5.82 -2.20
CA ALA A 121 15.80 -6.89 -1.52
C ALA A 121 14.29 -6.61 -1.42
N TRP A 122 13.88 -5.34 -1.34
CA TRP A 122 12.47 -4.93 -1.40
C TRP A 122 11.85 -5.16 -2.77
N HIS A 123 12.55 -4.85 -3.87
CA HIS A 123 12.04 -5.14 -5.22
C HIS A 123 11.76 -6.65 -5.41
N SER A 124 12.69 -7.50 -4.99
CA SER A 124 12.55 -8.96 -5.08
C SER A 124 11.49 -9.49 -4.12
N ARG A 125 11.45 -9.02 -2.86
CA ARG A 125 10.43 -9.40 -1.86
C ARG A 125 9.03 -8.91 -2.22
N LEU A 126 8.86 -7.71 -2.76
CA LEU A 126 7.57 -7.23 -3.25
C LEU A 126 7.08 -8.08 -4.41
N SER A 127 7.95 -8.47 -5.34
CA SER A 127 7.55 -9.43 -6.38
C SER A 127 7.04 -10.76 -5.79
N THR A 128 7.61 -11.20 -4.66
CA THR A 128 7.21 -12.44 -3.97
C THR A 128 5.94 -12.25 -3.15
N ARG A 129 5.81 -11.14 -2.43
CA ARG A 129 4.64 -10.78 -1.62
C ARG A 129 3.43 -10.54 -2.52
N VAL A 130 3.61 -9.84 -3.64
CA VAL A 130 2.59 -9.65 -4.68
C VAL A 130 2.17 -10.99 -5.27
N ARG A 131 3.13 -11.87 -5.59
CA ARG A 131 2.80 -13.24 -6.04
C ARG A 131 1.99 -14.02 -5.00
N ASN A 132 2.26 -13.83 -3.72
CA ASN A 132 1.53 -14.51 -2.64
C ASN A 132 0.18 -13.84 -2.29
N ILE A 133 0.03 -12.54 -2.57
CA ILE A 133 -1.26 -11.83 -2.48
C ILE A 133 -2.22 -12.32 -3.57
N VAL A 134 -1.69 -12.69 -4.75
CA VAL A 134 -2.49 -13.12 -5.92
C VAL A 134 -2.75 -14.64 -5.94
N ARG A 135 -2.03 -15.44 -5.14
CA ARG A 135 -2.12 -16.91 -5.12
C ARG A 135 -3.11 -17.49 -4.10
N ASP A 136 -3.65 -16.66 -3.21
CA ASP A 136 -4.76 -16.99 -2.29
C ASP A 136 -6.08 -16.47 -2.86
#